data_AF-A0A938R5B9-F1
#
_entry.id   AF-A0A938R5B9-F1
#
_cell.length_a   1.000
_cell.length_b   1.000
_cell.length_c   1.000
_cell.angle_alpha   90.00
_cell.angle_beta   90.00
_cell.angle_gamma   90.00
#
_symmetry.space_group_name_H-M   'P 1'
#
loop_
_entity.id
_entity.type
_entity.pdbx_description
1 polymer ?
#
loop_
_entity_poly.entity_id
_entity_poly.type
_entity_poly.pdbx_seq_one_letter_code
_entity_poly.pdbx_strand_id
1 'polypeptide(L)'
;MEKERFQEILNQVAEIHERNRDYEGDDHSNFRLCERMGLPAWKGVLVMMAEEMGRLMNVAKSENPEVDLEAVGETLTELAAHSIMARIFLEESPGGKPQDASPRRGRRQGQRERKDAAELSYSLPEDIPVQTNQQP
;
A
#
# COMPACT_ATOMS: atom_id res chain seq x y z
N MET A 1 29.56 6.87 0.48
CA MET A 1 28.65 7.07 1.62
C MET A 1 27.17 7.04 1.21
N GLU A 2 26.58 8.07 0.57
CA GLU A 2 25.14 8.06 0.21
C GLU A 2 24.77 6.89 -0.72
N LYS A 3 25.57 6.66 -1.77
CA LYS A 3 25.34 5.57 -2.72
C LYS A 3 25.43 4.18 -2.07
N GLU A 4 26.37 3.98 -1.16
CA GLU A 4 26.54 2.69 -0.45
C GLU A 4 25.36 2.44 0.48
N ARG A 5 24.97 3.45 1.26
CA ARG A 5 23.80 3.35 2.14
C ARG A 5 22.51 3.09 1.35
N PHE A 6 22.35 3.70 0.19
CA PHE A 6 21.22 3.44 -0.69
C PHE A 6 21.20 1.97 -1.17
N GLN A 7 22.36 1.40 -1.53
CA GLN A 7 22.44 -0.02 -1.92
C GLN A 7 22.14 -0.97 -0.76
N GLU A 8 22.60 -0.65 0.45
CA GLU A 8 22.23 -1.41 1.66
C GLU A 8 20.72 -1.45 1.87
N ILE A 9 20.05 -0.28 1.76
CA ILE A 9 18.58 -0.20 1.90
C ILE A 9 17.89 -1.02 0.81
N LEU A 10 18.39 -1.01 -0.43
CA LEU A 10 17.83 -1.87 -1.48
C LEU A 10 17.97 -3.36 -1.16
N ASN A 11 19.08 -3.79 -0.55
CA ASN A 11 19.25 -5.17 -0.11
C ASN A 11 18.25 -5.51 1.00
N GLN A 12 18.05 -4.61 1.97
CA GLN A 12 17.05 -4.79 3.04
C GLN A 12 15.63 -4.91 2.47
N VAL A 13 15.29 -4.10 1.47
CA VAL A 13 14.00 -4.19 0.75
C VAL A 13 13.82 -5.57 0.10
N ALA A 14 14.88 -6.10 -0.52
CA ALA A 14 14.86 -7.43 -1.12
C ALA A 14 14.74 -8.56 -0.06
N GLU A 15 15.38 -8.41 1.09
CA GLU A 15 15.27 -9.34 2.21
C GLU A 15 13.85 -9.38 2.80
N ILE A 16 13.19 -8.23 2.93
CA ILE A 16 11.78 -8.16 3.38
C ILE A 16 10.87 -8.91 2.40
N HIS A 17 11.10 -8.72 1.10
CA HIS A 17 10.37 -9.48 0.07
C HIS A 17 10.57 -10.99 0.25
N GLU A 18 11.82 -11.44 0.41
CA GLU A 18 12.15 -12.86 0.57
C GLU A 18 11.50 -13.45 1.83
N ARG A 19 11.57 -12.74 2.97
CA ARG A 19 10.93 -13.14 4.23
C ARG A 19 9.41 -13.28 4.10
N ASN A 20 8.78 -12.43 3.29
CA ASN A 20 7.33 -12.46 3.06
C ASN A 20 6.88 -13.55 2.08
N ARG A 21 7.79 -14.40 1.58
CA ARG A 21 7.48 -15.58 0.77
C ARG A 21 6.93 -16.75 1.62
N ASP A 22 7.17 -16.75 2.93
CA ASP A 22 6.87 -17.90 3.79
C ASP A 22 5.42 -17.91 4.31
N TYR A 23 4.57 -18.73 3.66
CA TYR A 23 3.72 -19.76 4.27
C TYR A 23 3.30 -20.71 3.12
N GLU A 24 3.82 -21.95 3.14
CA GLU A 24 3.34 -23.09 2.33
C GLU A 24 3.69 -23.13 0.82
N GLY A 25 4.75 -22.45 0.38
CA GLY A 25 5.27 -22.61 -0.98
C GLY A 25 4.42 -21.97 -2.09
N ASP A 26 3.46 -21.12 -1.71
CA ASP A 26 2.72 -20.23 -2.60
C ASP A 26 3.28 -18.81 -2.45
N ASP A 27 3.87 -18.27 -3.52
CA ASP A 27 4.49 -16.95 -3.54
C ASP A 27 3.43 -15.90 -3.10
N HIS A 28 3.64 -15.29 -1.93
CA HIS A 28 2.88 -14.14 -1.44
C HIS A 28 1.43 -14.41 -0.99
N SER A 29 1.15 -15.60 -0.46
CA SER A 29 -0.16 -15.99 0.07
C SER A 29 -0.78 -14.95 1.05
N ASN A 30 0.03 -14.31 1.90
CA ASN A 30 -0.45 -13.25 2.81
C ASN A 30 -1.01 -12.03 2.07
N PHE A 31 -0.36 -11.61 0.98
CA PHE A 31 -0.82 -10.47 0.18
C PHE A 31 -2.08 -10.81 -0.62
N ARG A 32 -2.17 -12.04 -1.13
CA ARG A 32 -3.30 -12.54 -1.91
C ARG A 32 -4.47 -13.00 -1.07
N LEU A 33 -4.33 -13.14 0.25
CA LEU A 33 -5.41 -13.57 1.13
C LEU A 33 -6.67 -12.70 0.97
N CYS A 34 -6.50 -11.41 0.72
CA CYS A 34 -7.60 -10.47 0.47
C CYS A 34 -8.42 -10.80 -0.80
N GLU A 35 -7.86 -11.54 -1.76
CA GLU A 35 -8.56 -11.97 -2.97
C GLU A 35 -9.67 -12.97 -2.65
N ARG A 36 -9.56 -13.74 -1.56
CA ARG A 36 -10.65 -14.60 -1.06
C ARG A 36 -11.90 -13.80 -0.68
N MET A 37 -11.74 -12.51 -0.40
CA MET A 37 -12.83 -11.57 -0.09
C MET A 37 -13.23 -10.70 -1.31
N GLY A 38 -12.72 -11.02 -2.50
CA GLY A 38 -13.01 -10.27 -3.73
C GLY A 38 -12.23 -8.96 -3.87
N LEU A 39 -11.22 -8.71 -3.03
CA LEU A 39 -10.34 -7.54 -3.15
C LEU A 39 -9.08 -7.92 -3.94
N PRO A 40 -8.76 -7.25 -5.07
CA PRO A 40 -7.52 -7.49 -5.80
C PRO A 40 -6.28 -7.30 -4.91
N ALA A 41 -5.26 -8.17 -5.06
CA ALA A 41 -4.08 -8.18 -4.21
C ALA A 41 -3.41 -6.80 -4.07
N TRP A 42 -3.22 -6.04 -5.16
CA TRP A 42 -2.61 -4.71 -5.10
C TRP A 42 -3.37 -3.74 -4.20
N LYS A 43 -4.70 -3.82 -4.14
CA LYS A 43 -5.52 -3.02 -3.22
C LYS A 43 -5.32 -3.48 -1.78
N GLY A 44 -5.19 -4.79 -1.56
CA GLY A 44 -4.81 -5.34 -0.25
C GLY A 44 -3.46 -4.80 0.24
N VAL A 45 -2.46 -4.72 -0.64
CA VAL A 45 -1.15 -4.12 -0.29
C VAL A 45 -1.29 -2.66 0.12
N LEU A 46 -2.13 -1.87 -0.56
CA LEU A 46 -2.38 -0.48 -0.17
C LEU A 46 -2.98 -0.34 1.24
N VAL A 47 -3.81 -1.30 1.67
CA VAL A 47 -4.35 -1.32 3.04
C VAL A 47 -3.22 -1.54 4.06
N MET A 48 -2.31 -2.48 3.80
CA MET A 48 -1.13 -2.69 4.67
C MET A 48 -0.23 -1.46 4.70
N MET A 49 0.02 -0.82 3.55
CA MET A 49 0.78 0.42 3.50
C MET A 49 0.11 1.56 4.30
N ALA A 50 -1.21 1.60 4.37
CA ALA A 50 -1.92 2.60 5.18
C ALA A 50 -1.72 2.41 6.69
N GLU A 51 -1.59 1.16 7.15
CA GLU A 51 -1.26 0.82 8.54
C GLU A 51 0.13 1.38 8.92
N GLU A 52 1.13 1.06 8.10
CA GLU A 52 2.52 1.51 8.31
C GLU A 52 2.64 3.05 8.19
N MET A 53 1.97 3.65 7.22
CA MET A 53 1.91 5.11 7.11
C MET A 53 1.24 5.73 8.35
N GLY A 54 0.24 5.07 8.92
CA GLY A 54 -0.38 5.44 10.19
C GLY A 54 0.62 5.49 11.33
N ARG A 55 1.49 4.47 11.45
CA ARG A 55 2.58 4.45 12.44
C ARG A 55 3.54 5.61 12.27
N LEU A 56 3.97 5.89 11.03
CA LEU A 56 4.84 7.03 10.73
C LEU A 56 4.18 8.37 11.06
N MET A 57 2.90 8.55 10.73
CA MET A 57 2.17 9.78 11.07
C MET A 57 2.04 9.97 12.58
N ASN A 58 1.85 8.88 13.34
CA ASN A 58 1.80 8.94 14.80
C ASN A 58 3.15 9.37 15.39
N VAL A 59 4.25 8.80 14.88
CA VAL A 59 5.61 9.21 15.27
C VAL A 59 5.85 10.67 14.91
N ALA A 60 5.53 11.09 13.69
CA ALA A 60 5.75 12.46 13.22
C ALA A 60 4.91 13.51 13.97
N LYS A 61 3.73 13.13 14.46
CA LYS A 61 2.87 14.00 15.29
C LYS A 61 3.33 14.06 16.75
N SER A 62 4.05 13.06 17.22
CA SER A 62 4.51 12.98 18.61
C SER A 62 5.53 14.07 18.89
N GLU A 63 5.34 14.79 19.99
CA GLU A 63 6.36 15.71 20.54
C GLU A 63 7.35 14.97 21.46
N ASN A 64 7.28 13.63 21.53
CA ASN A 64 8.14 12.82 22.37
C ASN A 64 9.59 12.86 21.84
N PRO A 65 10.58 13.29 22.63
CA PRO A 65 12.00 13.26 22.22
C PRO A 65 12.59 11.84 22.12
N GLU A 66 11.92 10.82 22.66
CA GLU A 66 12.38 9.42 22.66
C GLU A 66 11.84 8.62 21.46
N VAL A 67 11.82 9.21 20.27
CA VAL A 67 11.47 8.46 19.05
C VAL A 67 12.60 7.51 18.68
N ASP A 68 12.25 6.24 18.53
CA ASP A 68 13.14 5.23 17.95
C ASP A 68 13.25 5.45 16.43
N LEU A 69 14.35 6.07 16.00
CA LEU A 69 14.62 6.35 14.59
C LEU A 69 15.00 5.09 13.80
N GLU A 70 15.44 4.02 14.46
CA GLU A 70 15.71 2.74 13.82
C GLU A 70 14.39 2.11 13.38
N ALA A 71 13.41 2.04 14.30
CA ALA A 71 12.07 1.57 13.99
C ALA A 71 11.40 2.39 12.87
N VAL A 72 11.58 3.72 12.85
CA VAL A 72 11.09 4.57 11.74
C VAL A 72 11.76 4.18 10.41
N GLY A 73 13.07 3.92 10.43
CA GLY A 73 13.82 3.46 9.26
C GLY A 73 13.35 2.09 8.76
N GLU A 74 13.06 1.16 9.67
CA GLU A 74 12.50 -0.16 9.35
C GLU A 74 11.13 -0.02 8.68
N THR A 75 10.21 0.75 9.27
CA THR A 75 8.87 1.01 8.68
C THR A 75 8.97 1.65 7.29
N LEU A 76 9.89 2.59 7.08
CA LEU A 76 10.12 3.19 5.75
C LEU A 76 10.61 2.16 4.72
N THR A 77 11.44 1.20 5.17
CA THR A 77 11.98 0.13 4.33
C THR A 77 10.89 -0.89 3.98
N GLU A 78 9.99 -1.21 4.93
CA GLU A 78 8.81 -2.05 4.67
C GLU A 78 7.85 -1.40 3.68
N LEU A 79 7.59 -0.09 3.81
CA LEU A 79 6.80 0.66 2.82
C LEU A 79 7.40 0.60 1.42
N ALA A 80 8.72 0.69 1.30
CA ALA A 80 9.40 0.54 0.01
C ALA A 80 9.19 -0.86 -0.59
N ALA A 81 9.36 -1.93 0.20
CA ALA A 81 9.09 -3.30 -0.23
C ALA A 81 7.62 -3.49 -0.65
N HIS A 82 6.67 -3.02 0.16
CA HIS A 82 5.24 -3.09 -0.16
C HIS A 82 4.88 -2.30 -1.42
N SER A 83 5.52 -1.17 -1.69
CA SER A 83 5.29 -0.40 -2.92
C SER A 83 5.66 -1.18 -4.18
N ILE A 84 6.74 -1.99 -4.12
CA ILE A 84 7.17 -2.85 -5.22
C ILE A 84 6.16 -3.98 -5.42
N MET A 85 5.71 -4.62 -4.34
CA MET A 85 4.68 -5.67 -4.40
C MET A 85 3.36 -5.16 -4.96
N ALA A 86 2.89 -4.00 -4.49
CA ALA A 86 1.68 -3.36 -5.00
C ALA A 86 1.77 -3.11 -6.50
N ARG A 87 2.95 -2.66 -6.99
CA ARG A 87 3.19 -2.46 -8.41
C ARG A 87 3.14 -3.77 -9.19
N ILE A 88 3.79 -4.83 -8.72
CA ILE A 88 3.78 -6.15 -9.38
C ILE A 88 2.34 -6.65 -9.52
N PHE A 89 1.56 -6.66 -8.43
CA PHE A 89 0.17 -7.12 -8.47
C PHE A 89 -0.76 -6.21 -9.29
N LEU A 90 -0.44 -4.91 -9.37
CA LEU A 90 -1.17 -3.98 -10.24
C LEU A 90 -0.91 -4.30 -11.72
N GLU A 91 0.33 -4.61 -12.09
CA GLU A 91 0.73 -5.02 -13.45
C GLU A 91 0.12 -6.37 -13.84
N GLU A 92 -0.09 -7.28 -12.88
CA GLU A 92 -0.80 -8.55 -13.11
C GLU A 92 -2.32 -8.39 -13.25
N SER A 93 -2.90 -7.32 -12.70
CA SER A 93 -4.35 -7.15 -12.67
C SER A 93 -4.91 -6.88 -14.07
N PRO A 94 -6.08 -7.46 -14.42
CA PRO A 94 -6.73 -7.21 -15.71
C PRO A 94 -7.12 -5.72 -15.83
N GLY A 95 -6.30 -4.96 -16.54
CA GLY A 95 -6.38 -3.49 -16.68
C GLY A 95 -5.04 -2.78 -16.55
N GLY A 96 -4.05 -3.40 -15.89
CA GLY A 96 -2.69 -2.89 -15.73
C GLY A 96 -1.79 -3.29 -16.89
N LYS A 97 -1.91 -2.68 -18.07
CA LYS A 97 -0.89 -2.90 -19.11
C LYS A 97 0.42 -2.21 -18.67
N PRO A 98 1.54 -2.93 -18.52
CA PRO A 98 2.83 -2.31 -18.25
C PRO A 98 3.25 -1.54 -19.50
N GLN A 99 3.29 -0.21 -19.42
CA GLN A 99 3.98 0.58 -20.43
C GLN A 99 5.43 0.75 -19.97
N ASP A 100 6.30 0.05 -20.69
CA ASP A 100 7.74 0.14 -20.60
C ASP A 100 8.21 1.60 -20.42
N ALA A 101 9.13 1.82 -19.47
CA ALA A 101 9.46 3.13 -18.95
C ALA A 101 10.33 3.96 -19.92
N SER A 102 9.64 4.72 -20.79
CA SER A 102 9.95 6.08 -21.29
C SER A 102 11.05 6.32 -22.35
N PRO A 103 10.89 7.40 -23.14
CA PRO A 103 11.65 8.60 -22.79
C PRO A 103 10.77 9.84 -22.59
N ARG A 104 10.92 10.46 -21.41
CA ARG A 104 10.29 11.72 -21.04
C ARG A 104 10.78 12.84 -21.96
N ARG A 105 9.99 13.26 -22.94
CA ARG A 105 10.05 14.60 -23.54
C ARG A 105 8.67 15.04 -24.02
N GLY A 106 8.13 16.07 -23.38
CA GLY A 106 6.90 16.73 -23.83
C GLY A 106 6.25 17.59 -22.76
N ARG A 107 6.76 18.81 -22.55
CA ARG A 107 6.05 19.86 -21.80
C ARG A 107 4.70 20.16 -22.49
N ARG A 108 3.66 20.29 -21.66
CA ARG A 108 2.44 21.13 -21.79
C ARG A 108 1.54 20.94 -23.02
N GLN A 109 0.34 20.43 -22.76
CA GLN A 109 -0.97 20.94 -23.21
C GLN A 109 -2.01 20.06 -22.50
N GLY A 110 -2.86 20.57 -21.61
CA GLY A 110 -4.00 21.42 -21.91
C GLY A 110 -5.24 20.67 -21.37
N GLN A 111 -6.14 21.38 -20.71
CA GLN A 111 -7.36 20.84 -20.08
C GLN A 111 -8.15 19.88 -20.98
N ARG A 112 -8.59 18.73 -20.43
CA ARG A 112 -9.66 17.76 -20.83
C ARG A 112 -9.19 16.40 -20.29
N GLU A 113 -9.88 15.64 -19.45
CA GLU A 113 -11.30 15.41 -19.25
C GLU A 113 -11.59 15.12 -17.77
N ARG A 114 -12.60 15.81 -17.21
CA ARG A 114 -13.38 15.30 -16.07
C ARG A 114 -14.54 14.51 -16.69
N LYS A 115 -14.50 13.19 -16.54
CA LYS A 115 -15.51 12.15 -16.81
C LYS A 115 -14.65 10.88 -16.87
N ASP A 116 -14.51 10.09 -15.80
CA ASP A 116 -15.49 9.10 -15.38
C ASP A 116 -15.34 8.77 -13.88
N ALA A 117 -16.03 9.53 -13.02
CA ALA A 117 -16.10 9.26 -11.58
C ALA A 117 -17.55 9.07 -11.11
N ALA A 118 -18.38 8.48 -11.96
CA ALA A 118 -19.80 8.27 -11.69
C ALA A 118 -20.24 6.87 -12.11
N GLU A 119 -19.59 5.83 -11.59
CA GLU A 119 -20.15 4.46 -11.61
C GLU A 119 -19.42 3.57 -10.58
N LEU A 120 -19.57 3.92 -9.30
CA LEU A 120 -19.43 2.96 -8.20
C LEU A 120 -20.22 3.48 -7.00
N SER A 121 -21.54 3.62 -7.18
CA SER A 121 -22.46 3.86 -6.06
C SER A 121 -22.60 2.55 -5.29
N TYR A 122 -21.77 2.37 -4.26
CA TYR A 122 -22.08 1.42 -3.20
C TYR A 122 -23.18 2.06 -2.35
N SER A 123 -24.43 1.72 -2.60
CA SER A 123 -25.54 2.11 -1.73
C SER A 123 -25.37 1.36 -0.41
N LEU A 124 -25.00 2.06 0.66
CA LEU A 124 -25.16 1.55 2.02
C LEU A 124 -26.67 1.42 2.27
N PRO A 125 -27.16 0.32 2.87
CA PRO A 125 -28.53 0.28 3.36
C PRO A 125 -28.68 1.33 4.46
N GLU A 126 -29.51 2.34 4.20
CA GLU A 126 -30.04 3.20 5.26
C GLU A 126 -30.92 2.32 6.16
N ASP A 127 -30.75 2.46 7.48
CA ASP A 127 -31.45 1.79 8.58
C ASP A 127 -30.77 0.55 9.19
N ILE A 128 -29.76 0.81 10.04
CA ILE A 128 -29.47 -0.07 11.18
C ILE A 128 -30.25 0.51 12.38
N PRO A 129 -31.30 -0.15 12.88
CA PRO A 129 -32.01 0.34 14.05
C PRO A 129 -31.10 0.28 15.29
N VAL A 130 -30.84 1.44 15.88
CA VAL A 130 -30.18 1.55 17.19
C VAL A 130 -31.16 1.03 18.25
N GLN A 131 -30.91 -0.17 18.76
CA GLN A 131 -31.60 -0.65 19.96
C GLN A 131 -31.12 0.16 21.17
N THR A 132 -31.92 1.13 21.60
CA THR A 132 -31.74 1.76 22.91
C THR A 132 -32.14 0.76 23.98
N ASN A 133 -31.16 0.11 24.61
CA ASN A 133 -31.40 -0.63 25.85
C ASN A 133 -31.75 0.37 26.95
N GLN A 134 -33.04 0.47 27.29
CA GLN A 134 -33.47 0.99 28.57
C GLN A 134 -33.31 -0.14 29.59
N GLN A 135 -32.36 0.00 30.52
CA GLN A 135 -32.30 -0.85 31.70
C GLN A 135 -33.21 -0.26 32.80
N PRO A 136 -33.93 -1.11 33.55
CA PRO A 136 -34.69 -0.70 34.73
C PRO A 136 -33.79 -0.37 35.94
#